data_AF-A0A9P7DTB4-F1
#
_entry.id   AF-A0A9P7DTB4-F1
#
_cell.length_a   1.000
_cell.length_b   1.000
_cell.length_c   1.000
_cell.angle_alpha   90.00
_cell.angle_beta   90.00
_cell.angle_gamma   90.00
#
_symmetry.space_group_name_H-M   'P 1'
#
loop_
_entity.id
_entity.type
_entity.pdbx_description
1 polymer ?
#
loop_
_entity_poly.entity_id
_entity_poly.type
_entity_poly.pdbx_seq_one_letter_code
_entity_poly.pdbx_strand_id
1 'polypeptide(L)'
;PKTIVLFGDTGAGKSSLVNLMADKEVACTSSDMRRCTMQWKDYAIDFGGDSYTVFDTIGLHEPQLGIKEYLKSVENVYRLIKELDGRGGIDLLLFCVRAGRVTATLQSNYRLFHHEFLCEKKVPIVLAITNLEREQRMETWWERNQSTFDKYQIQVAGHACVTA
;
A
#
# COMPACT_ATOMS: atom_id res chain seq x y z
N PRO A 1 2.54 -0.35 19.84
CA PRO A 1 2.87 -1.00 18.54
C PRO A 1 2.86 0.10 17.47
N LYS A 2 3.78 0.04 16.50
CA LYS A 2 3.80 1.01 15.40
C LYS A 2 2.71 0.66 14.37
N THR A 3 2.00 1.65 13.86
CA THR A 3 0.91 1.47 12.91
C THR A 3 1.42 1.65 11.48
N ILE A 4 1.26 0.60 10.66
CA ILE A 4 1.60 0.62 9.24
C ILE A 4 0.31 0.44 8.43
N VAL A 5 0.09 1.30 7.43
CA VAL A 5 -1.02 1.15 6.49
C VAL A 5 -0.47 0.74 5.12
N LEU A 6 -0.90 -0.41 4.61
CA LEU A 6 -0.60 -0.85 3.25
C LEU A 6 -1.68 -0.38 2.31
N PHE A 7 -1.29 0.31 1.26
CA PHE A 7 -2.21 0.76 0.21
C PHE A 7 -1.60 0.54 -1.17
N GLY A 8 -2.45 0.55 -2.20
CA GLY A 8 -2.06 0.30 -3.58
C GLY A 8 -3.11 -0.49 -4.34
N ASP A 9 -2.86 -0.70 -5.63
CA ASP A 9 -3.82 -1.32 -6.54
C ASP A 9 -4.25 -2.74 -6.11
N THR A 10 -5.44 -3.13 -6.55
CA THR A 10 -5.87 -4.53 -6.45
C THR A 10 -4.88 -5.43 -7.19
N GLY A 11 -4.44 -6.52 -6.55
CA GLY A 11 -3.44 -7.42 -7.13
C GLY A 11 -2.00 -6.91 -7.07
N ALA A 12 -1.71 -5.82 -6.35
CA ALA A 12 -0.34 -5.34 -6.14
C ALA A 12 0.50 -6.23 -5.19
N GLY A 13 -0.09 -7.20 -4.51
CA GLY A 13 0.62 -8.08 -3.57
C GLY A 13 0.63 -7.61 -2.11
N LYS A 14 -0.28 -6.71 -1.72
CA LYS A 14 -0.40 -6.22 -0.32
C LYS A 14 -0.53 -7.35 0.70
N SER A 15 -1.49 -8.25 0.50
CA SER A 15 -1.70 -9.38 1.42
C SER A 15 -0.52 -10.37 1.42
N SER A 16 0.17 -10.56 0.29
CA SER A 16 1.41 -11.33 0.25
C SER A 16 2.53 -10.64 1.04
N LEU A 17 2.61 -9.32 0.99
CA LEU A 17 3.56 -8.54 1.77
C LEU A 17 3.28 -8.64 3.28
N VAL A 18 2.01 -8.68 3.68
CA VAL A 18 1.63 -8.97 5.09
C VAL A 18 2.15 -10.34 5.52
N ASN A 19 1.95 -11.37 4.70
CA ASN A 19 2.45 -12.72 5.00
C ASN A 19 3.97 -12.77 5.10
N LEU A 20 4.67 -12.05 4.21
CA LEU A 20 6.13 -11.91 4.24
C LEU A 20 6.60 -11.22 5.52
N MET A 21 5.95 -10.12 5.93
CA MET A 21 6.27 -9.41 7.17
C MET A 21 5.99 -10.25 8.42
N ALA A 22 4.93 -11.07 8.37
CA ALA A 22 4.55 -11.95 9.48
C ALA A 22 5.39 -13.22 9.59
N ASP A 23 6.14 -13.56 8.52
CA ASP A 23 6.82 -14.85 8.35
C ASP A 23 5.86 -16.07 8.47
N LYS A 24 4.60 -15.88 8.06
CA LYS A 24 3.53 -16.91 8.05
C LYS A 24 2.31 -16.45 7.24
N GLU A 25 1.50 -17.41 6.82
CA GLU A 25 0.23 -17.14 6.13
C GLU A 25 -0.88 -16.71 7.11
N VAL A 26 -1.05 -15.40 7.28
CA VAL A 26 -2.11 -14.78 8.11
C VAL A 26 -3.14 -14.03 7.29
N ALA A 27 -2.72 -13.46 6.16
CA ALA A 27 -3.55 -12.74 5.22
C ALA A 27 -3.95 -13.67 4.06
N CYS A 28 -5.25 -13.69 3.76
CA CYS A 28 -5.77 -14.45 2.63
C CYS A 28 -5.35 -13.75 1.33
N THR A 29 -4.70 -14.46 0.41
CA THR A 29 -4.35 -13.94 -0.91
C THR A 29 -5.51 -14.15 -1.90
N SER A 30 -5.58 -13.32 -2.95
CA SER A 30 -6.80 -13.10 -3.75
C SER A 30 -7.22 -14.23 -4.70
N SER A 31 -6.70 -15.45 -4.58
CA SER A 31 -7.38 -16.63 -5.14
C SER A 31 -8.68 -16.95 -4.40
N ASP A 32 -8.79 -16.56 -3.13
CA ASP A 32 -9.88 -17.01 -2.23
C ASP A 32 -10.87 -15.91 -1.82
N MET A 33 -10.61 -14.65 -2.20
CA MET A 33 -11.29 -13.50 -1.61
C MET A 33 -12.51 -13.03 -2.43
N ARG A 34 -13.56 -13.85 -2.51
CA ARG A 34 -14.86 -13.45 -3.09
C ARG A 34 -15.85 -12.83 -2.09
N ARG A 35 -15.52 -12.67 -0.79
CA ARG A 35 -16.49 -12.20 0.23
C ARG A 35 -15.90 -11.47 1.45
N CYS A 36 -15.15 -10.39 1.26
CA CYS A 36 -14.82 -9.51 2.40
C CYS A 36 -15.55 -8.19 2.28
N THR A 37 -16.55 -7.98 3.16
CA THR A 37 -17.28 -6.73 3.36
C THR A 37 -16.48 -5.70 4.19
N MET A 38 -15.35 -6.11 4.79
CA MET A 38 -14.46 -5.26 5.57
C MET A 38 -13.51 -4.49 4.64
N GLN A 39 -13.47 -3.16 4.80
CA GLN A 39 -12.72 -2.24 3.93
C GLN A 39 -11.19 -2.29 4.17
N TRP A 40 -10.77 -2.85 5.30
CA TRP A 40 -9.39 -3.17 5.67
C TRP A 40 -9.40 -4.30 6.69
N LYS A 41 -8.24 -4.93 6.90
CA LYS A 41 -8.01 -5.89 8.00
C LYS A 41 -6.68 -5.58 8.67
N ASP A 42 -6.67 -5.54 10.00
CA ASP A 42 -5.46 -5.35 10.79
C ASP A 42 -4.82 -6.68 11.21
N TYR A 43 -3.50 -6.66 11.27
CA TYR A 43 -2.67 -7.80 11.66
C TYR A 43 -1.65 -7.33 12.68
N ALA A 44 -1.58 -8.02 13.82
CA ALA A 44 -0.47 -7.85 14.76
C ALA A 44 0.73 -8.65 14.27
N ILE A 45 1.85 -7.97 14.02
CA ILE A 45 3.07 -8.57 13.49
C ILE A 45 4.25 -8.13 14.35
N ASP A 46 5.03 -9.09 14.83
CA ASP A 46 6.30 -8.84 15.49
C ASP A 46 7.43 -9.09 14.49
N PHE A 47 8.25 -8.08 14.21
CA PHE A 47 9.34 -8.17 13.25
C PHE A 47 10.53 -7.31 13.70
N GLY A 48 11.76 -7.81 13.53
CA GLY A 48 12.96 -7.03 13.87
C GLY A 48 13.07 -6.57 15.33
N GLY A 49 12.36 -7.22 16.26
CA GLY A 49 12.31 -6.85 17.68
C GLY A 49 11.26 -5.79 18.05
N ASP A 50 10.49 -5.29 17.08
CA ASP A 50 9.40 -4.34 17.27
C ASP A 50 8.03 -5.01 16.99
N SER A 51 6.98 -4.48 17.64
CA SER A 51 5.59 -4.88 17.37
C SER A 51 4.88 -3.86 16.49
N TYR A 52 4.22 -4.35 15.45
CA TYR A 52 3.49 -3.57 14.46
C TYR A 52 2.02 -3.96 14.41
N THR A 53 1.17 -2.98 14.09
CA THR A 53 -0.20 -3.22 13.63
C THR A 53 -0.28 -2.82 12.17
N VAL A 54 -0.45 -3.82 11.32
CA VAL A 54 -0.39 -3.68 9.87
C VAL A 54 -1.80 -3.74 9.29
N PHE A 55 -2.25 -2.64 8.71
CA PHE A 55 -3.57 -2.51 8.09
C PHE A 55 -3.45 -2.81 6.59
N ASP A 56 -3.98 -3.96 6.16
CA ASP A 56 -4.14 -4.31 4.76
C ASP A 56 -5.45 -3.71 4.25
N THR A 57 -5.37 -2.70 3.38
CA THR A 57 -6.57 -2.10 2.79
C THR A 57 -7.03 -2.91 1.58
N ILE A 58 -8.34 -2.93 1.32
CA ILE A 58 -8.83 -3.35 0.01
C ILE A 58 -8.10 -2.52 -1.05
N GLY A 59 -7.65 -3.19 -2.12
CA GLY A 59 -6.99 -2.51 -3.22
C GLY A 59 -7.89 -1.43 -3.79
N LEU A 60 -7.32 -0.24 -4.00
CA LEU A 60 -8.03 0.80 -4.72
C LEU A 60 -8.28 0.27 -6.13
N HIS A 61 -9.53 0.32 -6.57
CA HIS A 61 -9.86 0.05 -7.96
C HIS A 61 -9.60 1.33 -8.75
N GLU A 62 -9.30 1.18 -10.04
CA GLU A 62 -9.17 2.31 -10.93
C GLU A 62 -10.34 3.29 -10.81
N PRO A 63 -10.12 4.61 -10.98
CA PRO A 63 -11.17 5.58 -11.26
C PRO A 63 -11.89 5.34 -12.61
N GLN A 64 -11.78 4.16 -13.22
CA GLN A 64 -12.35 3.88 -14.54
C GLN A 64 -13.88 3.73 -14.55
N LEU A 65 -14.56 3.84 -13.41
CA LEU A 65 -16.03 3.78 -13.34
C LEU A 65 -16.61 4.94 -12.50
N GLY A 66 -16.34 6.17 -12.93
CA GLY A 66 -17.15 7.34 -12.60
C GLY A 66 -17.04 7.89 -11.18
N ILE A 67 -17.63 9.07 -11.00
CA ILE A 67 -17.55 9.88 -9.76
C ILE A 67 -17.94 9.09 -8.50
N LYS A 68 -18.88 8.16 -8.62
CA LYS A 68 -19.41 7.39 -7.48
C LYS A 68 -18.35 6.50 -6.84
N GLU A 69 -17.48 5.89 -7.63
CA GLU A 69 -16.46 4.96 -7.12
C GLU A 69 -15.25 5.67 -6.54
N TYR A 70 -14.90 6.82 -7.12
CA TYR A 70 -13.95 7.75 -6.53
C TYR A 70 -14.43 8.21 -5.14
N LEU A 71 -15.69 8.68 -5.03
CA LEU A 71 -16.26 9.09 -3.74
C LEU A 71 -16.27 7.96 -2.71
N LYS A 72 -16.56 6.73 -3.14
CA LYS A 72 -16.48 5.56 -2.25
C LYS A 72 -15.06 5.30 -1.77
N SER A 73 -14.06 5.48 -2.64
CA SER A 73 -12.64 5.31 -2.28
C SER A 73 -12.19 6.37 -1.28
N VAL A 74 -12.58 7.63 -1.48
CA VAL A 74 -12.37 8.74 -0.54
C VAL A 74 -13.04 8.45 0.81
N GLU A 75 -14.29 7.99 0.79
CA GLU A 75 -15.03 7.66 2.01
C GLU A 75 -14.35 6.53 2.80
N ASN A 76 -13.87 5.49 2.12
CA ASN A 76 -13.15 4.39 2.76
C ASN A 76 -11.84 4.87 3.40
N VAL A 77 -11.09 5.71 2.69
CA VAL A 77 -9.86 6.35 3.20
C VAL A 77 -10.15 7.17 4.45
N TYR A 78 -11.19 8.00 4.42
CA TYR A 78 -11.58 8.82 5.57
C TYR A 78 -12.02 7.99 6.78
N ARG A 79 -12.73 6.89 6.57
CA ARG A 79 -13.08 5.95 7.64
C ARG A 79 -11.86 5.28 8.25
N LEU A 80 -10.87 4.91 7.44
CA LEU A 80 -9.61 4.37 7.93
C LEU A 80 -8.86 5.40 8.78
N ILE A 81 -8.75 6.65 8.32
CA ILE A 81 -8.12 7.73 9.10
C ILE A 81 -8.79 7.87 10.47
N LYS A 82 -10.12 7.93 10.52
CA LYS A 82 -10.86 8.04 11.78
C LYS A 82 -10.62 6.88 12.73
N GLU A 83 -10.56 5.66 12.21
CA GLU A 83 -10.25 4.47 13.01
C GLU A 83 -8.84 4.55 13.60
N LEU A 84 -7.88 5.04 12.80
CA LEU A 84 -6.47 5.14 13.20
C LEU A 84 -6.20 6.31 14.16
N ASP A 85 -6.93 7.43 14.04
CA ASP A 85 -6.87 8.54 14.99
C ASP A 85 -7.21 8.07 16.42
N GLY A 86 -8.18 7.17 16.55
CA GLY A 86 -8.55 6.54 17.83
C GLY A 86 -7.49 5.57 18.39
N ARG A 87 -6.51 5.17 17.57
CA ARG A 87 -5.48 4.16 17.88
C ARG A 87 -4.06 4.75 17.98
N GLY A 88 -3.92 6.08 18.00
CA GLY A 88 -2.62 6.76 18.12
C GLY A 88 -2.00 7.19 16.80
N GLY A 89 -2.72 7.10 15.69
CA GLY A 89 -2.31 7.59 14.38
C GLY A 89 -1.54 6.56 13.55
N ILE A 90 -0.81 7.07 12.55
CA ILE A 90 -0.10 6.29 11.53
C ILE A 90 1.38 6.63 11.59
N ASP A 91 2.23 5.61 11.69
CA ASP A 91 3.68 5.78 11.70
C ASP A 91 4.30 5.64 10.30
N LEU A 92 3.69 4.83 9.43
CA LEU A 92 4.19 4.55 8.09
C LEU A 92 3.05 4.25 7.10
N LEU A 93 3.14 4.87 5.92
CA LEU A 93 2.35 4.52 4.75
C LEU A 93 3.21 3.65 3.82
N LEU A 94 2.83 2.39 3.62
CA LEU A 94 3.54 1.45 2.75
C LEU A 94 2.80 1.32 1.42
N PHE A 95 3.34 1.98 0.39
CA PHE A 95 2.76 1.98 -0.95
C PHE A 95 3.20 0.74 -1.71
N CYS A 96 2.31 -0.24 -1.83
CA CYS A 96 2.56 -1.49 -2.53
C CYS A 96 2.27 -1.34 -4.03
N VAL A 97 3.30 -1.54 -4.84
CA VAL A 97 3.26 -1.42 -6.30
C VAL A 97 3.77 -2.70 -6.93
N ARG A 98 3.01 -3.21 -7.90
CA ARG A 98 3.46 -4.32 -8.73
C ARG A 98 4.48 -3.85 -9.75
N ALA A 99 5.62 -4.52 -9.85
CA ALA A 99 6.57 -4.31 -10.93
C ALA A 99 5.88 -4.49 -12.28
N GLY A 100 5.92 -3.44 -13.10
CA GLY A 100 5.14 -3.35 -14.33
C GLY A 100 5.23 -1.96 -14.92
N ARG A 101 4.21 -1.55 -15.68
CA ARG A 101 4.12 -0.17 -16.18
C ARG A 101 3.66 0.73 -15.04
N VAL A 102 4.35 1.86 -14.84
CA VAL A 102 3.84 2.96 -14.01
C VAL A 102 2.67 3.61 -14.76
N THR A 103 1.49 3.61 -14.16
CA THR A 103 0.24 4.08 -14.80
C THR A 103 -0.29 5.36 -14.14
N ALA A 104 -1.24 6.03 -14.81
CA ALA A 104 -1.97 7.16 -14.21
C ALA A 104 -2.79 6.75 -12.96
N THR A 105 -3.19 5.46 -12.88
CA THR A 105 -3.87 4.89 -11.71
C THR A 105 -2.97 4.89 -10.49
N LEU A 106 -1.71 4.47 -10.66
CA LEU A 106 -0.70 4.51 -9.61
C LEU A 106 -0.52 5.94 -9.08
N GLN A 107 -0.44 6.92 -9.97
CA GLN A 107 -0.37 8.34 -9.59
C GLN A 107 -1.61 8.80 -8.82
N SER A 108 -2.81 8.40 -9.27
CA SER A 108 -4.07 8.80 -8.65
C SER A 108 -4.23 8.23 -7.25
N ASN A 109 -3.85 6.97 -7.05
CA ASN A 109 -3.83 6.31 -5.75
C ASN A 109 -2.81 6.95 -4.80
N TYR A 110 -1.60 7.23 -5.31
CA TYR A 110 -0.60 7.97 -4.54
C TYR A 110 -1.15 9.33 -4.13
N ARG A 111 -1.76 10.10 -5.04
CA ARG A 111 -2.33 11.41 -4.73
C ARG A 111 -3.45 11.35 -3.70
N LEU A 112 -4.35 10.37 -3.80
CA LEU A 112 -5.42 10.19 -2.81
C LEU A 112 -4.82 9.98 -1.42
N PHE A 113 -3.88 9.04 -1.28
CA PHE A 113 -3.32 8.73 0.04
C PHE A 113 -2.41 9.85 0.55
N HIS A 114 -1.57 10.39 -0.32
CA HIS A 114 -0.72 11.53 -0.01
C HIS A 114 -1.54 12.77 0.37
N HIS A 115 -2.69 13.03 -0.24
CA HIS A 115 -3.48 14.22 0.08
C HIS A 115 -4.39 14.03 1.30
N GLU A 116 -5.00 12.85 1.45
CA GLU A 116 -5.97 12.59 2.53
C GLU A 116 -5.29 12.21 3.86
N PHE A 117 -4.21 11.42 3.84
CA PHE A 117 -3.53 10.98 5.07
C PHE A 117 -2.46 11.96 5.56
N LEU A 118 -1.96 12.83 4.69
CA LEU A 118 -0.99 13.84 5.11
C LEU A 118 -1.74 15.04 5.67
N CYS A 119 -2.09 14.95 6.95
CA CYS A 119 -2.14 16.10 7.84
C CYS A 119 -0.75 16.79 7.84
N GLU A 120 -0.46 17.57 6.80
CA GLU A 120 0.75 18.41 6.66
C GLU A 120 2.08 17.65 6.46
N LYS A 121 2.11 16.53 5.72
CA LYS A 121 3.33 15.77 5.38
C LYS A 121 4.05 15.08 6.55
N LYS A 122 3.35 14.71 7.62
CA LYS A 122 3.99 14.15 8.83
C LYS A 122 4.31 12.65 8.75
N VAL A 123 3.62 11.89 7.91
CA VAL A 123 3.80 10.42 7.82
C VAL A 123 4.66 10.06 6.61
N PRO A 124 5.78 9.34 6.78
CA PRO A 124 6.60 8.90 5.65
C PRO A 124 5.84 7.89 4.78
N ILE A 125 6.00 8.01 3.45
CA ILE A 125 5.54 7.03 2.48
C ILE A 125 6.75 6.24 1.98
N VAL A 126 6.73 4.91 2.09
CA VAL A 126 7.76 4.01 1.55
C VAL A 126 7.16 3.16 0.43
N LEU A 127 7.90 2.96 -0.65
CA LEU A 127 7.48 2.15 -1.78
C LEU A 127 7.87 0.67 -1.58
N ALA A 128 6.93 -0.25 -1.68
CA ALA A 128 7.20 -1.69 -1.75
C ALA A 128 6.93 -2.18 -3.17
N ILE A 129 7.96 -2.64 -3.87
CA ILE A 129 7.88 -3.08 -5.26
C ILE A 129 7.86 -4.60 -5.29
N THR A 130 6.71 -5.17 -5.65
CA THR A 130 6.47 -6.63 -5.73
C THR A 130 6.65 -7.15 -7.15
N ASN A 131 6.53 -8.47 -7.35
CA ASN A 131 6.63 -9.12 -8.65
C ASN A 131 7.98 -8.98 -9.37
N LEU A 132 9.08 -8.95 -8.62
CA LEU A 132 10.44 -8.83 -9.13
C LEU A 132 11.15 -10.18 -9.35
N GLU A 133 10.43 -11.31 -9.25
CA GLU A 133 10.98 -12.67 -9.37
C GLU A 133 11.65 -12.97 -10.72
N ARG A 134 11.35 -12.17 -11.74
CA ARG A 134 11.94 -12.31 -13.09
C ARG A 134 13.15 -11.43 -13.32
N GLU A 135 13.47 -10.52 -12.40
CA GLU A 135 14.65 -9.67 -12.50
C GLU A 135 15.88 -10.41 -11.99
N GLN A 136 17.00 -10.35 -12.74
CA GLN A 136 18.27 -10.91 -12.25
C GLN A 136 18.76 -10.23 -10.96
N ARG A 137 18.50 -8.92 -10.86
CA ARG A 137 18.74 -8.10 -9.67
C ARG A 137 17.50 -7.23 -9.44
N MET A 138 16.80 -7.42 -8.34
CA MET A 138 15.51 -6.76 -8.09
C MET A 138 15.58 -5.21 -8.17
N GLU A 139 16.68 -4.62 -7.68
CA GLU A 139 16.94 -3.17 -7.74
C GLU A 139 16.97 -2.60 -9.17
N THR A 140 17.32 -3.42 -10.17
CA THR A 140 17.40 -2.99 -11.57
C THR A 140 16.07 -2.43 -12.07
N TRP A 141 14.95 -2.95 -11.55
CA TRP A 141 13.64 -2.42 -11.92
C TRP A 141 13.47 -0.99 -11.42
N TRP A 142 13.85 -0.72 -10.16
CA TRP A 142 13.76 0.63 -9.59
C TRP A 142 14.67 1.61 -10.33
N GLU A 143 15.92 1.24 -10.57
CA GLU A 143 16.89 2.07 -11.29
C GLU A 143 16.36 2.51 -12.68
N ARG A 144 15.63 1.63 -13.39
CA ARG A 144 15.03 1.94 -14.69
C ARG A 144 13.76 2.79 -14.61
N ASN A 145 13.01 2.72 -13.51
CA ASN A 145 11.67 3.33 -13.40
C ASN A 145 11.62 4.57 -12.50
N GLN A 146 12.61 4.83 -11.65
CA GLN A 146 12.60 5.95 -10.68
C GLN A 146 12.28 7.31 -11.33
N SER A 147 12.83 7.58 -12.52
CA SER A 147 12.58 8.83 -13.25
C SER A 147 11.12 8.99 -13.69
N THR A 148 10.40 7.88 -13.84
CA THR A 148 8.97 7.90 -14.14
C THR A 148 8.15 8.25 -12.90
N PHE A 149 8.55 7.77 -11.71
CA PHE A 149 7.94 8.21 -10.45
C PHE A 149 8.13 9.72 -10.22
N ASP A 150 9.33 10.24 -10.52
CA ASP A 150 9.61 11.69 -10.47
C ASP A 150 8.71 12.47 -11.44
N LYS A 151 8.55 11.97 -12.67
CA LYS A 151 7.67 12.58 -13.68
C LYS A 151 6.21 12.62 -13.22
N TYR A 152 5.76 11.61 -12.48
CA TYR A 152 4.42 11.58 -11.88
C TYR A 152 4.32 12.32 -10.53
N GLN A 153 5.41 12.96 -10.08
CA GLN A 153 5.51 13.70 -8.82
C GLN A 153 5.21 12.81 -7.60
N ILE A 154 5.66 11.56 -7.66
CA ILE A 154 5.53 10.60 -6.58
C ILE A 154 6.80 10.68 -5.74
N GLN A 155 6.65 11.08 -4.48
CA GLN A 155 7.75 11.25 -3.53
C GLN A 155 7.64 10.19 -2.44
N VAL A 156 8.73 9.46 -2.22
CA VAL A 156 8.79 8.41 -1.19
C VAL A 156 10.07 8.60 -0.36
N ALA A 157 9.99 8.27 0.93
CA ALA A 157 11.10 8.32 1.87
C ALA A 157 12.12 7.19 1.66
N GLY A 158 11.72 6.14 0.95
CA GLY A 158 12.56 5.01 0.57
C GLY A 158 11.78 3.99 -0.24
N HIS A 159 12.47 2.94 -0.67
CA HIS A 159 11.88 1.83 -1.40
C HIS A 159 12.42 0.49 -0.91
N ALA A 160 11.65 -0.58 -1.15
CA ALA A 160 12.05 -1.96 -0.93
C ALA A 160 11.63 -2.78 -2.16
N CYS A 161 12.59 -3.49 -2.75
CA CYS A 161 12.37 -4.45 -3.82
C CYS A 161 12.18 -5.84 -3.23
N VAL A 162 10.99 -6.43 -3.43
CA VAL A 162 10.61 -7.71 -2.81
C VAL A 162 10.17 -8.74 -3.83
N THR A 163 10.54 -9.99 -3.57
CA THR A 163 9.88 -11.18 -4.13
C THR A 163 8.85 -11.65 -3.12
N ALA A 164 7.58 -11.61 -3.50
CA ALA A 164 6.45 -11.97 -2.64
C ALA A 164 5.46 -12.85 -3.43
#